data_AF-A0A2V7N8B0-F1
#
_entry.id   AF-A0A2V7N8B0-F1
#
_cell.length_a   1.000
_cell.length_b   1.000
_cell.length_c   1.000
_cell.angle_alpha   90.00
_cell.angle_beta   90.00
_cell.angle_gamma   90.00
#
_symmetry.space_group_name_H-M   'P 1'
#
loop_
_entity.id
_entity.type
_entity.pdbx_description
1 polymer ?
#
loop_
_entity_poly.entity_id
_entity_poly.type
_entity_poly.pdbx_seq_one_letter_code
_entity_poly.pdbx_strand_id
1 'polypeptide(L)'
;MVKDGKTRKVSRQPLTDQHIYALLVEVAPSESADRIDQMAETEFEYVADRGLVRVRIVPEAGRLTAMVAPLDQATPAEPVAPAAAAREAPARGAPRAAASPAAVPAASPAPAPARPAPPASAAPPVLAAESSAPQYQAAEQALGGLLRQLVHTKSSDLHLRVGEPPIFRTHGEMKRQAGERVPAEQLELMLVAVMPERNRADWRETGDADFAYEIAGLARFRVNAGRDRKGPVAVFRVIPAQVLTVEELGIAKEVQQLCYLTKGLVLVTGPTGSGKSTTLCALVDLVNRMRSDHIITIEDPIEFVHENKKCLITQRQVGVHTESFKSALRAALREDPDIILVGEMRDLETVAIAIETAETGHLVFGTLHTTTAASTVDRIIDQFPADRQAQIRVMLSESLKGVISQTLCKRLGGGRVAAREVLLTTPAIANLIREGKTFQIPSIMQTSKQLGMVTLNDALLELVEKKETSPDEAYTRSVEKAGMLAALKQRGHKLTIAG
;
A
#
# COMPACT_ATOMS: atom_id res chain seq x y z
N MET A 1 -7.64 -30.79 26.88
CA MET A 1 -6.68 -31.81 26.39
C MET A 1 -6.78 -33.03 27.27
N VAL A 2 -6.96 -34.22 26.72
CA VAL A 2 -6.94 -35.49 27.47
C VAL A 2 -5.59 -36.15 27.18
N LYS A 3 -4.85 -36.51 28.22
CA LYS A 3 -3.57 -37.25 28.11
C LYS A 3 -3.62 -38.42 29.08
N ASP A 4 -3.32 -39.62 28.61
CA ASP A 4 -3.36 -40.87 29.40
C ASP A 4 -4.73 -41.10 30.08
N GLY A 5 -5.82 -40.83 29.36
CA GLY A 5 -7.20 -40.99 29.83
C GLY A 5 -7.67 -39.96 30.86
N LYS A 6 -6.85 -38.95 31.21
CA LYS A 6 -7.20 -37.91 32.19
C LYS A 6 -7.23 -36.52 31.57
N THR A 7 -8.27 -35.76 31.88
CA THR A 7 -8.45 -34.39 31.40
C THR A 7 -7.49 -33.44 32.10
N ARG A 8 -6.66 -32.73 31.32
CA ARG A 8 -5.72 -31.72 31.80
C ARG A 8 -6.09 -30.33 31.26
N LYS A 9 -6.11 -29.34 32.16
CA LYS A 9 -6.25 -27.92 31.79
C LYS A 9 -4.93 -27.40 31.23
N VAL A 10 -4.99 -26.75 30.08
CA VAL A 10 -3.81 -26.27 29.31
C VAL A 10 -3.67 -24.74 29.33
N SER A 11 -4.70 -24.04 29.83
CA SER A 11 -4.70 -22.60 30.03
C SER A 11 -5.23 -22.26 31.43
N ARG A 12 -4.77 -21.13 31.99
CA ARG A 12 -5.26 -20.58 33.26
C ARG A 12 -6.61 -19.87 33.11
N GLN A 13 -6.96 -19.41 31.90
CA GLN A 13 -8.23 -18.79 31.57
C GLN A 13 -9.01 -19.67 30.58
N PRO A 14 -10.34 -19.85 30.74
CA PRO A 14 -11.15 -20.56 29.76
C PRO A 14 -11.14 -19.80 28.43
N LEU A 15 -10.95 -20.52 27.32
CA LEU A 15 -11.10 -19.94 25.99
C LEU A 15 -12.58 -19.63 25.76
N THR A 16 -12.88 -18.45 25.22
CA THR A 16 -14.24 -18.07 24.80
C THR A 16 -14.55 -18.72 23.46
N ASP A 17 -15.84 -18.80 23.11
CA ASP A 17 -16.28 -19.34 21.82
C ASP A 17 -15.65 -18.56 20.63
N GLN A 18 -15.47 -17.24 20.78
CA GLN A 18 -14.78 -16.39 19.81
C GLN A 18 -13.29 -16.74 19.68
N HIS A 19 -12.59 -17.06 20.78
CA HIS A 19 -11.19 -17.48 20.72
C HIS A 19 -11.04 -18.85 20.04
N ILE A 20 -11.98 -19.78 20.30
CA ILE A 20 -11.99 -21.09 19.65
C ILE A 20 -12.26 -20.93 18.15
N TYR A 21 -13.27 -20.13 17.79
CA TYR A 21 -13.61 -19.85 16.40
C TYR A 21 -12.44 -19.20 15.63
N ALA A 22 -11.79 -18.18 16.19
CA ALA A 22 -10.63 -17.53 15.57
C ALA A 22 -9.47 -18.50 15.30
N LEU A 23 -9.18 -19.40 16.25
CA LEU A 23 -8.16 -20.42 16.08
C LEU A 23 -8.52 -21.46 15.02
N LEU A 24 -9.82 -21.78 14.86
CA LEU A 24 -10.28 -22.78 13.90
C LEU A 24 -10.31 -22.22 12.46
N VAL A 25 -10.73 -20.98 12.27
CA VAL A 25 -10.70 -20.32 10.95
C VAL A 25 -9.27 -20.15 10.43
N GLU A 26 -8.31 -19.91 11.32
CA GLU A 26 -6.89 -19.78 10.95
C GLU A 26 -6.29 -21.08 10.39
N VAL A 27 -6.73 -22.24 10.88
CA VAL A 27 -6.18 -23.55 10.50
C VAL A 27 -7.06 -24.34 9.53
N ALA A 28 -8.32 -23.94 9.35
CA ALA A 28 -9.27 -24.62 8.47
C ALA A 28 -8.98 -24.29 6.98
N PRO A 29 -9.01 -25.29 6.08
CA PRO A 29 -9.05 -25.04 4.64
C PRO A 29 -10.24 -24.16 4.25
N SER A 30 -10.11 -23.39 3.17
CA SER A 30 -11.08 -22.38 2.75
C SER A 30 -12.52 -22.91 2.63
N GLU A 31 -12.69 -24.15 2.16
CA GLU A 31 -14.02 -24.80 2.04
C GLU A 31 -14.63 -25.22 3.38
N SER A 32 -13.80 -25.42 4.40
CA SER A 32 -14.21 -25.80 5.75
C SER A 32 -14.51 -24.58 6.62
N ALA A 33 -13.87 -23.43 6.37
CA ALA A 33 -14.12 -22.17 7.07
C ALA A 33 -15.58 -21.72 6.92
N ASP A 34 -16.11 -21.75 5.69
CA ASP A 34 -17.52 -21.38 5.40
C ASP A 34 -18.54 -22.26 6.15
N ARG A 35 -18.19 -23.52 6.44
CA ARG A 35 -19.06 -24.45 7.19
C ARG A 35 -18.99 -24.22 8.70
N ILE A 36 -17.84 -23.81 9.20
CA ILE A 36 -17.65 -23.41 10.61
C ILE A 36 -18.48 -22.14 10.90
N ASP A 37 -18.50 -21.18 9.96
CA ASP A 37 -19.32 -19.96 10.04
C ASP A 37 -20.82 -20.25 10.10
N GLN A 38 -21.25 -21.32 9.43
CA GLN A 38 -22.63 -21.77 9.41
C GLN A 38 -23.01 -22.66 10.61
N MET A 39 -22.11 -22.82 11.60
CA MET A 39 -22.31 -23.73 12.75
C MET A 39 -22.63 -25.16 12.29
N ALA A 40 -22.01 -25.62 11.22
CA ALA A 40 -22.15 -26.98 10.72
C ALA A 40 -21.02 -27.87 11.24
N GLU A 41 -21.33 -29.15 11.47
CA GLU A 41 -20.32 -30.15 11.82
C GLU A 41 -19.29 -30.24 10.69
N THR A 42 -18.01 -30.06 11.05
CA THR A 42 -16.92 -29.93 10.09
C THR A 42 -15.71 -30.73 10.54
N GLU A 43 -15.08 -31.47 9.63
CA GLU A 43 -13.88 -32.27 9.90
C GLU A 43 -12.83 -32.01 8.82
N PHE A 44 -11.58 -31.79 9.23
CA PHE A 44 -10.45 -31.60 8.31
C PHE A 44 -9.14 -32.05 8.94
N GLU A 45 -8.13 -32.26 8.10
CA GLU A 45 -6.78 -32.64 8.52
C GLU A 45 -5.86 -31.40 8.52
N TYR A 46 -5.02 -31.29 9.55
CA TYR A 46 -4.12 -30.17 9.74
C TYR A 46 -2.70 -30.68 10.03
N VAL A 47 -1.71 -30.09 9.36
CA VAL A 47 -0.29 -30.40 9.57
C VAL A 47 0.21 -29.54 10.73
N ALA A 48 0.32 -30.12 11.92
CA ALA A 48 0.93 -29.46 13.07
C ALA A 48 2.43 -29.77 13.16
N ASP A 49 3.18 -28.98 13.92
CA ASP A 49 4.64 -29.12 14.12
C ASP A 49 5.11 -30.52 14.55
N ARG A 50 4.22 -31.35 15.11
CA ARG A 50 4.50 -32.70 15.64
C ARG A 50 3.80 -33.83 14.89
N GLY A 51 3.21 -33.56 13.74
CA GLY A 51 2.54 -34.57 12.90
C GLY A 51 1.15 -34.14 12.42
N LEU A 52 0.56 -34.98 11.58
CA LEU A 52 -0.78 -34.75 11.05
C LEU A 52 -1.82 -35.02 12.14
N VAL A 53 -2.76 -34.09 12.31
CA VAL A 53 -3.87 -34.22 13.25
C VAL A 53 -5.19 -34.08 12.51
N ARG A 54 -6.20 -34.81 12.98
CA ARG A 54 -7.58 -34.64 12.56
C ARG A 54 -8.29 -33.71 13.53
N VAL A 55 -8.93 -32.69 12.98
CA VAL A 55 -9.71 -31.70 13.72
C VAL A 55 -11.18 -31.89 13.35
N ARG A 56 -12.00 -32.27 14.33
CA ARG A 56 -13.46 -32.38 14.20
C ARG A 56 -14.12 -31.32 15.08
N ILE A 57 -15.03 -30.56 14.48
CA ILE A 57 -15.75 -29.46 15.12
C ILE A 57 -17.22 -29.87 15.21
N VAL A 58 -17.73 -29.95 16.43
CA VAL A 58 -19.13 -30.28 16.70
C VAL A 58 -19.78 -29.09 17.42
N PRO A 59 -20.80 -28.46 16.81
CA PRO A 59 -21.62 -27.46 17.48
C PRO A 59 -22.63 -28.16 18.39
N GLU A 60 -22.57 -27.92 19.71
CA GLU A 60 -23.53 -28.44 20.69
C GLU A 60 -24.12 -27.31 21.53
N ALA A 61 -25.46 -27.20 21.54
CA ALA A 61 -26.21 -26.26 22.39
C ALA A 61 -25.69 -24.80 22.38
N GLY A 62 -25.27 -24.30 21.21
CA GLY A 62 -24.75 -22.94 21.04
C GLY A 62 -23.27 -22.75 21.39
N ARG A 63 -22.51 -23.84 21.57
CA ARG A 63 -21.06 -23.82 21.80
C ARG A 63 -20.32 -24.64 20.74
N LEU A 64 -19.15 -24.18 20.33
CA LEU A 64 -18.28 -24.87 19.38
C LEU A 64 -17.27 -25.74 20.13
N THR A 65 -17.37 -27.06 19.98
CA THR A 65 -16.41 -28.01 20.56
C THR A 65 -15.49 -28.53 19.46
N ALA A 66 -14.19 -28.24 19.59
CA ALA A 66 -13.16 -28.79 18.71
C ALA A 66 -12.44 -29.98 19.36
N MET A 67 -12.46 -31.11 18.67
CA MET A 67 -11.75 -32.34 19.03
C MET A 67 -10.56 -32.51 18.10
N VAL A 68 -9.36 -32.61 18.67
CA VAL A 68 -8.11 -32.79 17.92
C VAL A 68 -7.49 -34.13 18.30
N ALA A 69 -7.28 -35.00 17.31
CA ALA A 69 -6.68 -36.31 17.49
C ALA A 69 -5.51 -36.52 16.52
N PRO A 70 -4.39 -37.12 16.95
CA PRO A 70 -3.31 -37.50 16.04
C PRO A 70 -3.76 -38.58 15.06
N LEU A 71 -3.31 -38.48 13.80
CA LEU A 71 -3.40 -39.54 12.82
C LEU A 71 -2.13 -40.40 12.91
N ASP A 72 -2.25 -41.63 13.42
CA ASP A 72 -1.13 -42.56 13.50
C ASP A 72 -0.55 -42.83 12.09
N GLN A 73 0.75 -42.58 11.93
CA GLN A 73 1.50 -43.01 10.75
C GLN A 73 1.67 -44.53 10.81
N ALA A 74 1.12 -45.24 9.81
CA ALA A 74 1.42 -46.66 9.61
C ALA A 74 2.94 -46.87 9.48
N THR A 75 3.42 -47.91 10.16
CA THR A 75 4.82 -48.31 10.34
C THR A 75 5.57 -48.49 9.00
N PRO A 76 6.86 -48.13 8.90
CA PRO A 76 7.64 -48.33 7.67
C PRO A 76 7.96 -49.81 7.45
N ALA A 77 7.80 -50.28 6.20
CA ALA A 77 8.34 -51.57 5.77
C ALA A 77 9.88 -51.50 5.69
N GLU A 78 10.53 -52.56 6.15
CA GLU A 78 11.98 -52.74 6.27
C GLU A 78 12.76 -52.71 4.93
N PRO A 79 14.08 -52.48 4.99
CA PRO A 79 14.92 -52.14 3.84
C PRO A 79 15.46 -53.38 3.11
N VAL A 80 15.59 -53.28 1.78
CA VAL A 80 16.40 -54.21 0.98
C VAL A 80 17.66 -53.49 0.50
N ALA A 81 18.82 -54.00 0.92
CA ALA A 81 20.15 -53.57 0.54
C ALA A 81 20.63 -54.26 -0.78
N PRO A 82 21.76 -53.84 -1.37
CA PRO A 82 21.92 -53.66 -2.82
C PRO A 82 22.80 -54.72 -3.51
N ALA A 83 22.83 -54.70 -4.85
CA ALA A 83 23.98 -55.17 -5.63
C ALA A 83 24.15 -54.39 -6.94
N ALA A 84 25.39 -53.98 -7.20
CA ALA A 84 25.88 -53.28 -8.37
C ALA A 84 26.53 -54.24 -9.38
N ALA A 85 26.54 -53.88 -10.67
CA ALA A 85 27.61 -54.13 -11.66
C ALA A 85 27.27 -53.43 -12.99
N ALA A 86 28.04 -52.41 -13.40
CA ALA A 86 29.07 -52.42 -14.47
C ALA A 86 28.47 -52.21 -15.89
N ARG A 87 28.57 -51.00 -16.47
CA ARG A 87 29.64 -50.46 -17.36
C ARG A 87 29.90 -51.29 -18.64
N GLU A 88 29.57 -50.73 -19.81
CA GLU A 88 30.51 -50.24 -20.86
C GLU A 88 29.78 -49.78 -22.16
N ALA A 89 30.38 -48.83 -22.88
CA ALA A 89 29.96 -48.23 -24.16
C ALA A 89 30.65 -48.96 -25.36
N PRO A 90 30.71 -48.49 -26.64
CA PRO A 90 30.15 -47.29 -27.29
C PRO A 90 29.66 -47.45 -28.78
N ALA A 91 29.20 -46.32 -29.35
CA ALA A 91 29.44 -45.82 -30.73
C ALA A 91 28.55 -46.20 -31.96
N ARG A 92 28.10 -45.11 -32.62
CA ARG A 92 27.92 -44.83 -34.07
C ARG A 92 26.70 -45.38 -34.84
N GLY A 93 26.04 -44.47 -35.55
CA GLY A 93 25.40 -44.75 -36.85
C GLY A 93 24.09 -43.99 -37.10
N ALA A 94 24.13 -42.93 -37.89
CA ALA A 94 22.99 -42.55 -38.73
C ALA A 94 23.00 -43.43 -39.99
N PRO A 95 21.83 -43.78 -40.56
CA PRO A 95 21.51 -43.16 -41.85
C PRO A 95 20.02 -42.84 -42.06
N ARG A 96 19.80 -42.29 -43.24
CA ARG A 96 18.68 -41.53 -43.82
C ARG A 96 17.53 -42.43 -44.36
N ALA A 97 16.34 -41.80 -44.43
CA ALA A 97 15.33 -41.85 -45.52
C ALA A 97 14.13 -42.84 -45.51
N ALA A 98 12.99 -42.25 -45.89
CA ALA A 98 11.85 -42.77 -46.68
C ALA A 98 10.52 -43.19 -45.98
N ALA A 99 9.63 -42.19 -45.87
CA ALA A 99 8.23 -42.11 -46.35
C ALA A 99 7.26 -43.32 -46.28
N SER A 100 6.12 -43.11 -45.59
CA SER A 100 4.71 -43.09 -46.10
C SER A 100 3.70 -43.28 -44.94
N PRO A 101 2.38 -43.03 -45.08
CA PRO A 101 1.68 -41.97 -45.81
C PRO A 101 0.71 -41.19 -44.87
N ALA A 102 0.03 -40.20 -45.45
CA ALA A 102 -0.97 -39.34 -44.81
C ALA A 102 -2.13 -40.11 -44.15
N ALA A 103 -2.50 -39.67 -42.94
CA ALA A 103 -3.79 -39.95 -42.32
C ALA A 103 -4.49 -38.61 -42.02
N VAL A 104 -5.74 -38.56 -42.47
CA VAL A 104 -6.71 -37.47 -42.39
C VAL A 104 -6.91 -37.02 -40.93
N PRO A 105 -7.03 -35.72 -40.62
CA PRO A 105 -7.36 -35.29 -39.27
C PRO A 105 -8.80 -35.67 -38.94
N ALA A 106 -8.98 -36.39 -37.82
CA ALA A 106 -10.29 -36.63 -37.24
C ALA A 106 -10.91 -35.28 -36.86
N ALA A 107 -12.11 -35.02 -37.38
CA ALA A 107 -12.92 -33.87 -37.06
C ALA A 107 -13.18 -33.80 -35.54
N SER A 108 -12.85 -32.65 -34.95
CA SER A 108 -13.30 -32.27 -33.62
C SER A 108 -14.85 -32.26 -33.60
N PRO A 109 -15.50 -32.78 -32.54
CA PRO A 109 -16.95 -32.67 -32.43
C PRO A 109 -17.35 -31.21 -32.31
N ALA A 110 -18.44 -30.85 -32.99
CA ALA A 110 -19.05 -29.54 -32.95
C ALA A 110 -19.38 -29.11 -31.50
N PRO A 111 -19.28 -27.81 -31.16
CA PRO A 111 -19.66 -27.33 -29.84
C PRO A 111 -21.16 -27.54 -29.62
N ALA A 112 -21.50 -28.09 -28.46
CA ALA A 112 -22.89 -28.16 -27.99
C ALA A 112 -23.51 -26.75 -27.96
N PRO A 113 -24.84 -26.61 -28.22
CA PRO A 113 -25.49 -25.31 -28.18
C PRO A 113 -25.33 -24.69 -26.79
N ALA A 114 -24.92 -23.42 -26.78
CA ALA A 114 -24.77 -22.62 -25.57
C ALA A 114 -26.06 -22.69 -24.74
N ARG A 115 -25.93 -23.16 -23.49
CA ARG A 115 -27.00 -23.02 -22.51
C ARG A 115 -27.28 -21.52 -22.33
N PRO A 116 -28.55 -21.08 -22.32
CA PRO A 116 -28.86 -19.69 -22.03
C PRO A 116 -28.31 -19.36 -20.64
N ALA A 117 -27.62 -18.23 -20.54
CA ALA A 117 -27.10 -17.72 -19.28
C ALA A 117 -28.24 -17.67 -18.25
N PRO A 118 -27.98 -18.05 -16.98
CA PRO A 118 -28.96 -17.82 -15.93
C PRO A 118 -29.27 -16.31 -15.90
N PRO A 119 -30.54 -15.91 -15.70
CA PRO A 119 -30.87 -14.50 -15.59
C PRO A 119 -30.00 -13.91 -14.49
N ALA A 120 -29.38 -12.78 -14.78
CA ALA A 120 -28.61 -12.02 -13.81
C ALA A 120 -29.44 -11.95 -12.51
N SER A 121 -28.88 -12.50 -11.43
CA SER A 121 -29.46 -12.37 -10.10
C SER A 121 -29.63 -10.88 -9.83
N ALA A 122 -30.85 -10.38 -10.00
CA ALA A 122 -31.21 -9.03 -9.63
C ALA A 122 -30.93 -8.91 -8.14
N ALA A 123 -29.89 -8.14 -7.79
CA ALA A 123 -29.75 -7.63 -6.44
C ALA A 123 -31.10 -6.99 -6.04
N PRO A 124 -31.57 -7.17 -4.80
CA PRO A 124 -32.87 -6.62 -4.40
C PRO A 124 -32.88 -5.09 -4.65
N PRO A 125 -33.90 -4.55 -5.35
CA PRO A 125 -33.90 -3.18 -5.85
C PRO A 125 -34.34 -2.15 -4.79
N VAL A 126 -33.89 -2.30 -3.54
CA VAL A 126 -34.44 -1.52 -2.42
C VAL A 126 -33.56 -0.32 -2.03
N LEU A 127 -32.25 -0.32 -2.34
CA LEU A 127 -31.32 0.72 -1.83
C LEU A 127 -30.89 1.80 -2.85
N ALA A 128 -31.03 1.57 -4.16
CA ALA A 128 -30.72 2.58 -5.17
C ALA A 128 -31.78 3.70 -5.25
N ALA A 129 -32.99 3.45 -4.73
CA ALA A 129 -34.07 4.43 -4.74
C ALA A 129 -33.91 5.54 -3.68
N GLU A 130 -33.28 5.24 -2.54
CA GLU A 130 -33.18 6.19 -1.41
C GLU A 130 -32.20 7.35 -1.69
N SER A 131 -31.11 7.12 -2.43
CA SER A 131 -30.15 8.17 -2.83
C SER A 131 -30.68 9.14 -3.90
N SER A 132 -31.80 8.81 -4.54
CA SER A 132 -32.44 9.61 -5.59
C SER A 132 -33.55 10.55 -5.10
N ALA A 133 -33.83 10.56 -3.79
CA ALA A 133 -34.84 11.46 -3.23
C ALA A 133 -34.43 12.94 -3.42
N PRO A 134 -35.38 13.86 -3.68
CA PRO A 134 -35.10 15.27 -3.97
C PRO A 134 -34.20 15.96 -2.93
N GLN A 135 -34.28 15.52 -1.67
CA GLN A 135 -33.47 16.00 -0.56
C GLN A 135 -31.97 15.71 -0.72
N TYR A 136 -31.58 14.54 -1.25
CA TYR A 136 -30.18 14.18 -1.46
C TYR A 136 -29.58 14.96 -2.63
N GLN A 137 -30.34 15.14 -3.71
CA GLN A 137 -29.93 15.98 -4.84
C GLN A 137 -29.73 17.44 -4.42
N ALA A 138 -30.65 17.99 -3.62
CA ALA A 138 -30.51 19.35 -3.09
C ALA A 138 -29.28 19.49 -2.18
N ALA A 139 -29.03 18.49 -1.32
CA ALA A 139 -27.87 18.46 -0.44
C ALA A 139 -26.55 18.36 -1.23
N GLU A 140 -26.50 17.51 -2.26
CA GLU A 140 -25.35 17.37 -3.16
C GLU A 140 -25.08 18.68 -3.92
N GLN A 141 -26.12 19.35 -4.43
CA GLN A 141 -25.99 20.64 -5.09
C GLN A 141 -25.46 21.73 -4.15
N ALA A 142 -25.98 21.78 -2.91
CA ALA A 142 -25.53 22.73 -1.90
C ALA A 142 -24.06 22.50 -1.52
N LEU A 143 -23.67 21.23 -1.29
CA LEU A 143 -22.28 20.85 -1.04
C LEU A 143 -21.40 21.18 -2.25
N GLY A 144 -21.86 20.88 -3.46
CA GLY A 144 -21.16 21.21 -4.70
C GLY A 144 -20.94 22.71 -4.88
N GLY A 145 -21.87 23.55 -4.42
CA GLY A 145 -21.70 25.00 -4.33
C GLY A 145 -20.52 25.40 -3.43
N LEU A 146 -20.45 24.83 -2.23
CA LEU A 146 -19.36 25.07 -1.27
C LEU A 146 -18.00 24.59 -1.82
N LEU A 147 -17.98 23.42 -2.46
CA LEU A 147 -16.76 22.86 -3.06
C LEU A 147 -16.26 23.68 -4.26
N ARG A 148 -17.18 24.20 -5.09
CA ARG A 148 -16.84 25.17 -6.15
C ARG A 148 -16.25 26.45 -5.58
N GLN A 149 -16.85 26.98 -4.52
CA GLN A 149 -16.34 28.18 -3.85
C GLN A 149 -14.95 27.91 -3.24
N LEU A 150 -14.74 26.76 -2.60
CA LEU A 150 -13.44 26.34 -2.04
C LEU A 150 -12.32 26.38 -3.09
N VAL A 151 -12.58 25.81 -4.28
CA VAL A 151 -11.63 25.80 -5.40
C VAL A 151 -11.42 27.22 -5.93
N HIS A 152 -12.50 28.00 -6.11
CA HIS A 152 -12.43 29.38 -6.60
C HIS A 152 -11.60 30.31 -5.69
N THR A 153 -11.74 30.16 -4.36
CA THR A 153 -10.97 30.93 -3.37
C THR A 153 -9.54 30.41 -3.17
N LYS A 154 -9.12 29.38 -3.92
CA LYS A 154 -7.80 28.72 -3.81
C LYS A 154 -7.50 28.27 -2.38
N SER A 155 -8.53 27.81 -1.67
CA SER A 155 -8.43 27.26 -0.32
C SER A 155 -8.04 25.79 -0.37
N SER A 156 -7.33 25.30 0.64
CA SER A 156 -6.84 23.92 0.68
C SER A 156 -7.86 22.92 1.21
N ASP A 157 -8.63 23.33 2.22
CA ASP A 157 -9.55 22.45 2.94
C ASP A 157 -10.87 23.18 3.24
N LEU A 158 -12.00 22.50 3.07
CA LEU A 158 -13.31 22.87 3.59
C LEU A 158 -13.58 22.04 4.85
N HIS A 159 -13.88 22.71 5.96
CA HIS A 159 -14.32 22.10 7.20
C HIS A 159 -15.81 22.38 7.42
N LEU A 160 -16.58 21.31 7.64
CA LEU A 160 -17.99 21.35 7.97
C LEU A 160 -18.21 20.76 9.37
N ARG A 161 -19.00 21.45 10.18
CA ARG A 161 -19.34 21.05 11.54
C ARG A 161 -20.71 21.59 11.92
N VAL A 162 -21.49 20.77 12.63
CA VAL A 162 -22.81 21.16 13.11
C VAL A 162 -22.77 22.46 13.93
N GLY A 163 -23.61 23.41 13.53
CA GLY A 163 -23.79 24.69 14.22
C GLY A 163 -22.72 25.75 13.94
N GLU A 164 -21.77 25.47 13.03
CA GLU A 164 -20.83 26.45 12.50
C GLU A 164 -21.16 26.75 11.03
N PRO A 165 -20.81 27.94 10.51
CA PRO A 165 -20.78 28.16 9.07
C PRO A 165 -19.67 27.31 8.43
N PRO A 166 -19.67 27.11 7.11
CA PRO A 166 -18.55 26.50 6.40
C PRO A 166 -17.23 27.24 6.71
N ILE A 167 -16.17 26.50 6.99
CA ILE A 167 -14.85 27.08 7.30
C ILE A 167 -13.85 26.66 6.24
N PHE A 168 -13.20 27.61 5.60
CA PHE A 168 -12.14 27.32 4.64
C PHE A 168 -10.77 27.51 5.27
N ARG A 169 -9.84 26.64 4.93
CA ARG A 169 -8.42 26.86 5.19
C ARG A 169 -7.78 27.53 3.98
N THR A 170 -7.36 28.78 4.12
CA THR A 170 -6.68 29.53 3.04
C THR A 170 -5.30 29.94 3.52
N HIS A 171 -4.26 29.51 2.82
CA HIS A 171 -2.85 29.75 3.21
C HIS A 171 -2.52 29.33 4.66
N GLY A 172 -3.17 28.27 5.14
CA GLY A 172 -2.96 27.72 6.49
C GLY A 172 -3.89 28.30 7.57
N GLU A 173 -4.57 29.41 7.30
CA GLU A 173 -5.49 30.06 8.24
C GLU A 173 -6.94 29.58 8.06
N MET A 174 -7.64 29.36 9.16
CA MET A 174 -9.06 28.95 9.17
C MET A 174 -9.97 30.18 9.14
N LYS A 175 -10.77 30.32 8.08
CA LYS A 175 -11.68 31.46 7.87
C LYS A 175 -13.12 30.96 7.74
N ARG A 176 -13.96 31.40 8.67
CA ARG A 176 -15.42 31.19 8.60
C ARG A 176 -15.97 31.94 7.39
N GLN A 177 -16.66 31.23 6.53
CA GLN A 177 -17.33 31.82 5.37
C GLN A 177 -18.64 32.49 5.81
N ALA A 178 -19.05 33.50 5.06
CA ALA A 178 -20.37 34.08 5.23
C ALA A 178 -21.43 33.04 4.81
N GLY A 179 -22.42 32.81 5.66
CA GLY A 179 -23.46 31.82 5.39
C GLY A 179 -24.17 31.37 6.67
N GLU A 180 -25.22 30.57 6.49
CA GLU A 180 -25.95 29.97 7.59
C GLU A 180 -25.13 28.87 8.27
N ARG A 181 -25.43 28.65 9.55
CA ARG A 181 -24.85 27.54 10.32
C ARG A 181 -25.44 26.24 9.82
N VAL A 182 -24.60 25.25 9.55
CA VAL A 182 -25.06 23.96 9.00
C VAL A 182 -25.75 23.15 10.10
N PRO A 183 -27.06 22.80 9.98
CA PRO A 183 -27.75 21.92 10.90
C PRO A 183 -27.26 20.46 10.78
N ALA A 184 -27.47 19.67 11.83
CA ALA A 184 -27.03 18.27 11.87
C ALA A 184 -27.63 17.42 10.73
N GLU A 185 -28.93 17.52 10.51
CA GLU A 185 -29.65 16.78 9.47
C GLU A 185 -29.15 17.13 8.07
N GLN A 186 -28.93 18.42 7.81
CA GLN A 186 -28.41 18.88 6.51
C GLN A 186 -27.00 18.36 6.25
N LEU A 187 -26.12 18.38 7.27
CA LEU A 187 -24.76 17.88 7.12
C LEU A 187 -24.74 16.37 6.91
N GLU A 188 -25.57 15.60 7.63
CA GLU A 188 -25.73 14.16 7.42
C GLU A 188 -26.16 13.87 5.98
N LEU A 189 -27.16 14.59 5.45
CA LEU A 189 -27.62 14.45 4.07
C LEU A 189 -26.51 14.78 3.06
N MET A 190 -25.76 15.86 3.27
CA MET A 190 -24.64 16.25 2.42
C MET A 190 -23.56 15.16 2.35
N LEU A 191 -23.20 14.57 3.50
CA LEU A 191 -22.18 13.55 3.58
C LEU A 191 -22.64 12.25 2.93
N VAL A 192 -23.83 11.78 3.28
CA VAL A 192 -24.39 10.54 2.70
C VAL A 192 -24.51 10.70 1.19
N ALA A 193 -24.97 11.85 0.67
CA ALA A 193 -25.13 12.08 -0.76
C ALA A 193 -23.84 11.79 -1.59
N VAL A 194 -22.67 12.15 -1.07
CA VAL A 194 -21.38 11.98 -1.77
C VAL A 194 -20.60 10.74 -1.36
N MET A 195 -21.02 10.04 -0.30
CA MET A 195 -20.31 8.90 0.26
C MET A 195 -20.59 7.60 -0.54
N PRO A 196 -19.56 6.84 -0.95
CA PRO A 196 -19.72 5.54 -1.58
C PRO A 196 -20.45 4.54 -0.68
N GLU A 197 -21.14 3.54 -1.25
CA GLU A 197 -22.00 2.62 -0.47
C GLU A 197 -21.24 1.86 0.62
N ARG A 198 -20.01 1.41 0.34
CA ARG A 198 -19.15 0.77 1.36
C ARG A 198 -18.90 1.70 2.54
N ASN A 199 -18.47 2.93 2.26
CA ASN A 199 -18.21 3.92 3.30
C ASN A 199 -19.49 4.32 4.05
N ARG A 200 -20.68 4.21 3.43
CA ARG A 200 -21.95 4.43 4.14
C ARG A 200 -22.20 3.34 5.19
N ALA A 201 -21.82 2.10 4.93
CA ALA A 201 -21.88 1.04 5.93
C ALA A 201 -20.90 1.34 7.09
N ASP A 202 -19.64 1.65 6.78
CA ASP A 202 -18.63 2.02 7.77
C ASP A 202 -19.08 3.23 8.62
N TRP A 203 -19.68 4.23 7.98
CA TRP A 203 -20.23 5.42 8.63
C TRP A 203 -21.40 5.12 9.57
N ARG A 204 -22.28 4.17 9.20
CA ARG A 204 -23.40 3.73 10.06
C ARG A 204 -22.89 2.95 11.27
N GLU A 205 -21.84 2.14 11.10
CA GLU A 205 -21.30 1.27 12.14
C GLU A 205 -20.35 2.00 13.10
N THR A 206 -19.36 2.70 12.55
CA THR A 206 -18.26 3.30 13.32
C THR A 206 -18.43 4.80 13.53
N GLY A 207 -19.15 5.48 12.63
CA GLY A 207 -19.24 6.94 12.61
C GLY A 207 -18.06 7.62 11.93
N ASP A 208 -17.16 6.88 11.29
CA ASP A 208 -15.99 7.40 10.56
C ASP A 208 -15.99 6.94 9.10
N ALA A 209 -15.51 7.78 8.20
CA ALA A 209 -15.31 7.43 6.79
C ALA A 209 -14.20 8.27 6.14
N ASP A 210 -13.33 7.65 5.32
CA ASP A 210 -12.36 8.32 4.45
C ASP A 210 -12.58 7.83 3.01
N PHE A 211 -12.80 8.76 2.08
CA PHE A 211 -13.06 8.45 0.67
C PHE A 211 -12.70 9.62 -0.25
N ALA A 212 -12.70 9.38 -1.55
CA ALA A 212 -12.54 10.43 -2.56
C ALA A 212 -13.89 10.78 -3.19
N TYR A 213 -14.11 12.07 -3.46
CA TYR A 213 -15.25 12.59 -4.19
C TYR A 213 -14.77 13.47 -5.34
N GLU A 214 -15.40 13.38 -6.50
CA GLU A 214 -14.97 14.11 -7.69
C GLU A 214 -16.13 14.94 -8.27
N ILE A 215 -15.83 16.20 -8.57
CA ILE A 215 -16.72 17.03 -9.40
C ILE A 215 -16.03 17.17 -10.75
N ALA A 216 -16.59 16.49 -11.76
CA ALA A 216 -16.06 16.47 -13.12
C ALA A 216 -15.80 17.89 -13.65
N GLY A 217 -14.61 18.10 -14.22
CA GLY A 217 -14.18 19.40 -14.75
C GLY A 217 -13.84 20.47 -13.70
N LEU A 218 -13.90 20.16 -12.40
CA LEU A 218 -13.54 21.08 -11.32
C LEU A 218 -12.31 20.60 -10.55
N ALA A 219 -12.48 19.55 -9.73
CA ALA A 219 -11.46 19.02 -8.85
C ALA A 219 -11.90 17.68 -8.23
N ARG A 220 -10.91 16.92 -7.76
CA ARG A 220 -11.11 15.79 -6.87
C ARG A 220 -10.88 16.24 -5.43
N PHE A 221 -11.58 15.61 -4.49
CA PHE A 221 -11.54 15.94 -3.08
C PHE A 221 -11.31 14.68 -2.26
N ARG A 222 -10.42 14.74 -1.28
CA ARG A 222 -10.36 13.73 -0.23
C ARG A 222 -11.28 14.16 0.90
N VAL A 223 -12.21 13.28 1.28
CA VAL A 223 -13.22 13.53 2.29
C VAL A 223 -12.92 12.66 3.50
N ASN A 224 -12.71 13.29 4.64
CA ASN A 224 -12.70 12.61 5.93
C ASN A 224 -13.94 13.05 6.71
N ALA A 225 -14.83 12.12 7.02
CA ALA A 225 -16.03 12.33 7.80
C ALA A 225 -15.90 11.62 9.15
N GLY A 226 -16.42 12.23 10.20
CA GLY A 226 -16.45 11.69 11.56
C GLY A 226 -17.69 12.16 12.33
N ARG A 227 -17.86 11.69 13.56
CA ARG A 227 -18.89 12.22 14.49
C ARG A 227 -18.23 12.94 15.67
N ASP A 228 -18.76 14.11 16.03
CA ASP A 228 -18.42 14.84 17.24
C ASP A 228 -19.62 14.93 18.22
N ARG A 229 -19.44 15.58 19.36
CA ARG A 229 -20.49 15.72 20.39
C ARG A 229 -21.77 16.41 19.88
N LYS A 230 -21.70 17.21 18.82
CA LYS A 230 -22.83 17.96 18.24
C LYS A 230 -23.43 17.26 17.02
N GLY A 231 -22.77 16.23 16.48
CA GLY A 231 -23.24 15.48 15.32
C GLY A 231 -22.12 15.29 14.29
N PRO A 232 -22.46 15.18 13.00
CA PRO A 232 -21.48 14.93 11.95
C PRO A 232 -20.44 16.05 11.81
N VAL A 233 -19.23 15.68 11.41
CA VAL A 233 -18.17 16.59 11.00
C VAL A 233 -17.52 16.06 9.73
N ALA A 234 -17.01 16.96 8.90
CA ALA A 234 -16.25 16.55 7.73
C ALA A 234 -15.18 17.56 7.32
N VAL A 235 -14.13 17.03 6.70
CA VAL A 235 -13.05 17.79 6.08
C VAL A 235 -12.90 17.34 4.64
N PHE A 236 -13.06 18.27 3.71
CA PHE A 236 -12.84 18.08 2.29
C PHE A 236 -11.54 18.76 1.91
N ARG A 237 -10.53 18.00 1.47
CA ARG A 237 -9.27 18.53 0.97
C ARG A 237 -9.29 18.55 -0.55
N VAL A 238 -8.99 19.71 -1.15
CA VAL A 238 -8.82 19.82 -2.61
C VAL A 238 -7.59 19.03 -3.02
N ILE A 239 -7.76 18.14 -3.99
CA ILE A 239 -6.65 17.48 -4.66
C ILE A 239 -6.40 18.20 -5.99
N PRO A 240 -5.20 18.75 -6.22
CA PRO A 240 -4.90 19.48 -7.45
C PRO A 240 -5.09 18.61 -8.71
N ALA A 241 -5.75 19.17 -9.72
CA ALA A 241 -5.94 18.48 -11.00
C ALA A 241 -4.64 18.39 -11.84
N GLN A 242 -3.72 19.34 -11.66
CA GLN A 242 -2.48 19.39 -12.42
C GLN A 242 -1.35 18.64 -11.71
N VAL A 243 -0.78 17.66 -12.40
CA VAL A 243 0.44 16.96 -11.99
C VAL A 243 1.64 17.89 -12.17
N LEU A 244 2.42 18.08 -11.11
CA LEU A 244 3.70 18.80 -11.18
C LEU A 244 4.76 17.90 -11.82
N THR A 245 5.56 18.46 -12.71
CA THR A 245 6.66 17.75 -13.36
C THR A 245 7.86 17.58 -12.42
N VAL A 246 8.74 16.64 -12.74
CA VAL A 246 9.99 16.41 -11.98
C VAL A 246 10.90 17.64 -12.01
N GLU A 247 10.86 18.42 -13.08
CA GLU A 247 11.59 19.69 -13.22
C GLU A 247 11.04 20.76 -12.29
N GLU A 248 9.72 20.95 -12.25
CA GLU A 248 9.05 21.93 -11.37
C GLU A 248 9.26 21.61 -9.88
N LEU A 249 9.33 20.32 -9.54
CA LEU A 249 9.62 19.86 -8.18
C LEU A 249 11.10 19.93 -7.81
N GLY A 250 11.98 20.22 -8.75
CA GLY A 250 13.43 20.22 -8.56
C GLY A 250 13.99 18.84 -8.21
N ILE A 251 13.43 17.78 -8.79
CA ILE A 251 13.94 16.41 -8.60
C ILE A 251 15.22 16.23 -9.42
N ALA A 252 16.32 15.87 -8.75
CA ALA A 252 17.63 15.69 -9.36
C ALA A 252 17.63 14.61 -10.46
N LYS A 253 18.49 14.78 -11.47
CA LYS A 253 18.54 13.88 -12.64
C LYS A 253 18.85 12.44 -12.24
N GLU A 254 19.65 12.25 -11.21
CA GLU A 254 20.05 10.95 -10.66
C GLU A 254 18.85 10.20 -10.07
N VAL A 255 17.91 10.92 -9.44
CA VAL A 255 16.62 10.35 -9.00
C VAL A 255 15.73 10.04 -10.19
N GLN A 256 15.70 10.91 -11.21
CA GLN A 256 14.94 10.65 -12.44
C GLN A 256 15.44 9.40 -13.17
N GLN A 257 16.74 9.07 -13.10
CA GLN A 257 17.29 7.85 -13.70
C GLN A 257 16.66 6.57 -13.14
N LEU A 258 16.17 6.59 -11.90
CA LEU A 258 15.48 5.44 -11.29
C LEU A 258 14.20 5.05 -12.08
N CYS A 259 13.57 6.01 -12.76
CA CYS A 259 12.37 5.79 -13.58
C CYS A 259 12.65 5.02 -14.88
N TYR A 260 13.92 4.88 -15.27
CA TYR A 260 14.31 4.17 -16.50
C TYR A 260 14.81 2.75 -16.24
N LEU A 261 14.85 2.32 -14.98
CA LEU A 261 15.19 0.95 -14.62
C LEU A 261 14.11 -0.01 -15.11
N THR A 262 14.51 -1.21 -15.52
CA THR A 262 13.57 -2.26 -15.92
C THR A 262 12.96 -2.96 -14.70
N LYS A 263 13.70 -3.04 -13.59
CA LYS A 263 13.24 -3.66 -12.35
C LYS A 263 13.89 -3.09 -11.10
N GLY A 264 13.24 -3.33 -9.97
CA GLY A 264 13.74 -3.01 -8.64
C GLY A 264 12.75 -2.21 -7.81
N LEU A 265 13.14 -1.87 -6.59
CA LEU A 265 12.31 -1.18 -5.61
C LEU A 265 12.81 0.25 -5.41
N VAL A 266 11.93 1.23 -5.63
CA VAL A 266 12.18 2.66 -5.38
C VAL A 266 11.21 3.17 -4.34
N LEU A 267 11.74 3.76 -3.28
CA LEU A 267 10.94 4.18 -2.13
C LEU A 267 10.93 5.69 -1.97
N VAL A 268 9.75 6.26 -1.81
CA VAL A 268 9.57 7.66 -1.40
C VAL A 268 9.02 7.66 0.01
N THR A 269 9.78 8.20 0.96
CA THR A 269 9.47 8.12 2.39
C THR A 269 9.39 9.49 3.04
N GLY A 270 8.84 9.53 4.25
CA GLY A 270 8.68 10.74 5.05
C GLY A 270 7.33 10.76 5.77
N PRO A 271 7.12 11.69 6.71
CA PRO A 271 5.89 11.76 7.48
C PRO A 271 4.66 12.11 6.61
N THR A 272 3.47 12.02 7.19
CA THR A 272 2.24 12.53 6.57
C THR A 272 2.36 14.02 6.27
N GLY A 273 1.84 14.46 5.11
CA GLY A 273 2.05 15.83 4.63
C GLY A 273 3.46 16.09 4.06
N SER A 274 4.26 15.02 3.99
CA SER A 274 5.45 14.79 3.19
C SER A 274 5.56 15.51 1.85
N GLY A 275 4.48 15.39 1.05
CA GLY A 275 4.54 15.51 -0.41
C GLY A 275 4.96 14.22 -1.12
N LYS A 276 4.91 13.05 -0.45
CA LYS A 276 5.29 11.75 -1.03
C LYS A 276 4.52 11.43 -2.30
N SER A 277 3.19 11.53 -2.22
CA SER A 277 2.29 11.30 -3.35
C SER A 277 2.56 12.28 -4.49
N THR A 278 2.91 13.53 -4.19
CA THR A 278 3.30 14.54 -5.20
C THR A 278 4.59 14.15 -5.93
N THR A 279 5.60 13.70 -5.20
CA THR A 279 6.86 13.20 -5.79
C THR A 279 6.63 11.95 -6.62
N LEU A 280 5.89 10.96 -6.12
CA LEU A 280 5.57 9.75 -6.88
C LEU A 280 4.75 10.05 -8.14
N CYS A 281 3.75 10.92 -8.03
CA CYS A 281 2.95 11.37 -9.16
C CYS A 281 3.83 12.00 -10.25
N ALA A 282 4.79 12.85 -9.89
CA ALA A 282 5.73 13.42 -10.84
C ALA A 282 6.63 12.37 -11.51
N LEU A 283 7.09 11.37 -10.76
CA LEU A 283 7.92 10.27 -11.29
C LEU A 283 7.11 9.38 -12.24
N VAL A 284 5.87 9.01 -11.88
CA VAL A 284 4.96 8.26 -12.76
C VAL A 284 4.63 9.05 -14.02
N ASP A 285 4.39 10.37 -13.91
CA ASP A 285 4.17 11.22 -15.07
C ASP A 285 5.39 11.30 -15.99
N LEU A 286 6.61 11.36 -15.43
CA LEU A 286 7.84 11.27 -16.22
C LEU A 286 7.87 9.96 -17.01
N VAL A 287 7.59 8.82 -16.36
CA VAL A 287 7.56 7.53 -17.05
C VAL A 287 6.51 7.54 -18.17
N ASN A 288 5.29 7.98 -17.87
CA ASN A 288 4.19 8.05 -18.82
C ASN A 288 4.49 8.92 -20.07
N ARG A 289 5.36 9.93 -19.93
CA ARG A 289 5.81 10.77 -21.06
C ARG A 289 6.95 10.15 -21.86
N MET A 290 7.78 9.32 -21.22
CA MET A 290 9.09 8.92 -21.74
C MET A 290 9.17 7.45 -22.18
N ARG A 291 8.37 6.57 -21.61
CA ARG A 291 8.36 5.12 -21.86
C ARG A 291 7.05 4.67 -22.52
N SER A 292 6.88 3.38 -22.80
CA SER A 292 5.68 2.83 -23.44
C SER A 292 5.32 1.52 -22.76
N ASP A 293 4.98 1.66 -21.48
CA ASP A 293 4.87 0.60 -20.50
C ASP A 293 3.44 0.52 -19.96
N HIS A 294 3.10 -0.57 -19.29
CA HIS A 294 1.90 -0.70 -18.47
C HIS A 294 2.21 -0.38 -17.00
N ILE A 295 1.56 0.65 -16.47
CA ILE A 295 1.69 1.11 -15.09
C ILE A 295 0.40 0.79 -14.33
N ILE A 296 0.52 0.07 -13.22
CA ILE A 296 -0.59 -0.17 -12.30
C ILE A 296 -0.34 0.58 -11.00
N THR A 297 -1.27 1.44 -10.58
CA THR A 297 -1.22 2.09 -9.26
C THR A 297 -2.27 1.49 -8.33
N ILE A 298 -1.88 1.27 -7.07
CA ILE A 298 -2.76 0.80 -6.00
C ILE A 298 -2.69 1.83 -4.89
N GLU A 299 -3.79 2.51 -4.61
CA GLU A 299 -3.81 3.72 -3.75
C GLU A 299 -5.00 3.70 -2.78
N ASP A 300 -4.92 4.47 -1.69
CA ASP A 300 -5.97 4.57 -0.66
C ASP A 300 -6.02 5.98 -0.03
N PRO A 301 -6.84 6.92 -0.57
CA PRO A 301 -7.51 6.87 -1.86
C PRO A 301 -6.56 7.24 -3.03
N ILE A 302 -7.05 7.18 -4.27
CA ILE A 302 -6.33 7.78 -5.41
C ILE A 302 -6.28 9.29 -5.22
N GLU A 303 -5.06 9.81 -5.08
CA GLU A 303 -4.82 11.25 -4.91
C GLU A 303 -4.79 11.91 -6.30
N PHE A 304 -3.90 11.49 -7.20
CA PHE A 304 -3.75 12.08 -8.53
C PHE A 304 -4.28 11.16 -9.62
N VAL A 305 -5.08 11.70 -10.54
CA VAL A 305 -5.53 10.96 -11.73
C VAL A 305 -4.54 11.17 -12.86
N HIS A 306 -4.02 10.09 -13.41
CA HIS A 306 -3.09 10.12 -14.53
C HIS A 306 -3.82 9.81 -15.83
N GLU A 307 -3.75 10.74 -16.78
CA GLU A 307 -4.19 10.46 -18.16
C GLU A 307 -3.16 9.58 -18.88
N ASN A 308 -3.64 8.68 -19.73
CA ASN A 308 -2.76 7.89 -20.60
C ASN A 308 -2.05 8.81 -21.60
N LYS A 309 -0.71 8.72 -21.65
CA LYS A 309 0.11 9.42 -22.64
C LYS A 309 0.76 8.38 -23.55
N LYS A 310 2.01 7.99 -23.26
CA LYS A 310 2.65 6.86 -23.96
C LYS A 310 2.50 5.54 -23.22
N CYS A 311 2.28 5.58 -21.91
CA CYS A 311 1.99 4.40 -21.11
C CYS A 311 0.49 4.16 -21.00
N LEU A 312 0.12 2.91 -20.77
CA LEU A 312 -1.20 2.53 -20.26
C LEU A 312 -1.16 2.63 -18.74
N ILE A 313 -2.10 3.35 -18.13
CA ILE A 313 -2.17 3.50 -16.68
C ILE A 313 -3.50 2.94 -16.16
N THR A 314 -3.39 2.01 -15.20
CA THR A 314 -4.52 1.41 -14.49
C THR A 314 -4.45 1.79 -13.02
N GLN A 315 -5.38 2.63 -12.54
CA GLN A 315 -5.40 3.08 -11.14
C GLN A 315 -6.49 2.38 -10.33
N ARG A 316 -6.10 1.71 -9.24
CA ARG A 316 -6.99 0.94 -8.36
C ARG A 316 -7.02 1.58 -6.99
N GLN A 317 -8.22 1.97 -6.56
CA GLN A 317 -8.45 2.46 -5.21
C GLN A 317 -8.86 1.31 -4.30
N VAL A 318 -8.12 1.11 -3.20
CA VAL A 318 -8.52 0.20 -2.11
C VAL A 318 -9.84 0.70 -1.53
N GLY A 319 -10.77 -0.21 -1.25
CA GLY A 319 -12.12 0.18 -0.82
C GLY A 319 -13.13 0.21 -1.94
N VAL A 320 -12.71 0.54 -3.17
CA VAL A 320 -13.60 0.85 -4.30
C VAL A 320 -13.39 -0.12 -5.46
N HIS A 321 -12.16 -0.22 -5.98
CA HIS A 321 -11.81 -1.09 -7.12
C HIS A 321 -11.21 -2.43 -6.66
N THR A 322 -10.80 -2.52 -5.39
CA THR A 322 -10.13 -3.69 -4.81
C THR A 322 -10.32 -3.70 -3.30
N GLU A 323 -10.27 -4.88 -2.69
CA GLU A 323 -10.54 -5.04 -1.26
C GLU A 323 -9.38 -4.55 -0.37
N SER A 324 -8.14 -4.83 -0.81
CA SER A 324 -6.92 -4.56 -0.05
C SER A 324 -5.71 -4.32 -0.96
N PHE A 325 -4.62 -3.75 -0.42
CA PHE A 325 -3.35 -3.63 -1.13
C PHE A 325 -2.80 -5.00 -1.56
N LYS A 326 -2.83 -5.99 -0.67
CA LYS A 326 -2.41 -7.37 -0.93
C LYS A 326 -3.13 -8.00 -2.13
N SER A 327 -4.47 -7.95 -2.13
CA SER A 327 -5.28 -8.56 -3.21
C SER A 327 -5.03 -7.87 -4.54
N ALA A 328 -4.95 -6.54 -4.53
CA ALA A 328 -4.66 -5.73 -5.71
C ALA A 328 -3.27 -6.04 -6.28
N LEU A 329 -2.26 -6.12 -5.41
CA LEU A 329 -0.88 -6.36 -5.82
C LEU A 329 -0.70 -7.76 -6.41
N ARG A 330 -1.35 -8.78 -5.83
CA ARG A 330 -1.36 -10.14 -6.40
C ARG A 330 -2.07 -10.21 -7.75
N ALA A 331 -3.17 -9.49 -7.90
CA ALA A 331 -3.90 -9.43 -9.17
C ALA A 331 -3.07 -8.72 -10.24
N ALA A 332 -2.44 -7.59 -9.89
CA ALA A 332 -1.59 -6.81 -10.77
C ALA A 332 -0.51 -7.66 -11.46
N LEU A 333 0.10 -8.63 -10.77
CA LEU A 333 1.11 -9.54 -11.36
C LEU A 333 0.60 -10.39 -12.53
N ARG A 334 -0.70 -10.48 -12.75
CA ARG A 334 -1.32 -11.20 -13.89
C ARG A 334 -1.93 -10.27 -14.92
N GLU A 335 -1.74 -8.96 -14.75
CA GLU A 335 -2.26 -7.91 -15.62
C GLU A 335 -1.17 -7.40 -16.59
N ASP A 336 -0.06 -8.12 -16.73
CA ASP A 336 1.10 -7.75 -17.57
C ASP A 336 1.63 -6.32 -17.29
N PRO A 337 1.95 -5.96 -16.02
CA PRO A 337 2.52 -4.66 -15.71
C PRO A 337 4.02 -4.65 -15.96
N ASP A 338 4.56 -3.50 -16.35
CA ASP A 338 6.01 -3.23 -16.27
C ASP A 338 6.34 -2.54 -14.93
N ILE A 339 5.42 -1.68 -14.46
CA ILE A 339 5.62 -0.83 -13.29
C ILE A 339 4.42 -0.91 -12.37
N ILE A 340 4.70 -1.07 -11.08
CA ILE A 340 3.66 -1.10 -10.05
C ILE A 340 3.95 0.00 -9.01
N LEU A 341 2.96 0.84 -8.74
CA LEU A 341 2.98 1.79 -7.62
C LEU A 341 2.11 1.24 -6.48
N VAL A 342 2.73 1.04 -5.32
CA VAL A 342 2.06 0.70 -4.07
C VAL A 342 2.00 1.95 -3.21
N GLY A 343 0.81 2.53 -3.09
CA GLY A 343 0.57 3.81 -2.44
C GLY A 343 1.10 3.85 -1.01
N GLU A 344 0.98 2.75 -0.27
CA GLU A 344 1.61 2.61 1.04
C GLU A 344 1.91 1.14 1.37
N MET A 345 3.10 0.88 1.94
CA MET A 345 3.49 -0.46 2.40
C MET A 345 3.48 -0.52 3.92
N ARG A 346 2.29 -0.73 4.50
CA ARG A 346 2.09 -0.78 5.96
C ARG A 346 2.28 -2.16 6.56
N ASP A 347 1.75 -3.17 5.89
CA ASP A 347 1.68 -4.55 6.37
C ASP A 347 2.79 -5.42 5.79
N LEU A 348 3.19 -6.43 6.56
CA LEU A 348 4.27 -7.35 6.21
C LEU A 348 4.02 -8.02 4.85
N GLU A 349 2.79 -8.41 4.57
CA GLU A 349 2.45 -9.14 3.34
C GLU A 349 2.62 -8.26 2.10
N THR A 350 2.14 -7.01 2.16
CA THR A 350 2.33 -6.03 1.08
C THR A 350 3.81 -5.73 0.84
N VAL A 351 4.60 -5.55 1.92
CA VAL A 351 6.05 -5.36 1.83
C VAL A 351 6.73 -6.58 1.20
N ALA A 352 6.37 -7.80 1.62
CA ALA A 352 6.94 -9.03 1.11
C ALA A 352 6.68 -9.19 -0.40
N ILE A 353 5.42 -9.01 -0.82
CA ILE A 353 5.05 -9.12 -2.24
C ILE A 353 5.76 -8.03 -3.05
N ALA A 354 5.88 -6.80 -2.54
CA ALA A 354 6.58 -5.73 -3.24
C ALA A 354 8.08 -6.03 -3.47
N ILE A 355 8.77 -6.59 -2.47
CA ILE A 355 10.17 -7.01 -2.59
C ILE A 355 10.31 -8.14 -3.61
N GLU A 356 9.47 -9.18 -3.52
CA GLU A 356 9.47 -10.29 -4.46
C GLU A 356 9.18 -9.82 -5.90
N THR A 357 8.23 -8.92 -6.06
CA THR A 357 7.85 -8.33 -7.36
C THR A 357 9.01 -7.53 -7.98
N ALA A 358 9.70 -6.75 -7.15
CA ALA A 358 10.87 -5.99 -7.55
C ALA A 358 12.08 -6.88 -7.93
N GLU A 359 12.21 -8.04 -7.29
CA GLU A 359 13.24 -9.03 -7.59
C GLU A 359 12.95 -9.76 -8.91
N THR A 360 11.70 -10.16 -9.11
CA THR A 360 11.22 -11.03 -10.19
C THR A 360 11.08 -10.36 -11.55
N GLY A 361 11.21 -9.04 -11.66
CA GLY A 361 11.29 -8.40 -12.97
C GLY A 361 10.63 -7.05 -13.13
N HIS A 362 9.94 -6.54 -12.10
CA HIS A 362 9.14 -5.33 -12.22
C HIS A 362 9.81 -4.14 -11.54
N LEU A 363 9.52 -2.93 -12.00
CA LEU A 363 9.87 -1.72 -11.26
C LEU A 363 8.73 -1.38 -10.29
N VAL A 364 9.02 -1.39 -9.00
CA VAL A 364 8.06 -1.12 -7.94
C VAL A 364 8.36 0.22 -7.29
N PHE A 365 7.38 1.11 -7.27
CA PHE A 365 7.39 2.32 -6.46
C PHE A 365 6.59 2.10 -5.20
N GLY A 366 7.11 2.53 -4.05
CA GLY A 366 6.42 2.37 -2.76
C GLY A 366 6.58 3.58 -1.85
N THR A 367 5.68 3.71 -0.87
CA THR A 367 5.87 4.67 0.23
C THR A 367 5.91 4.01 1.61
N LEU A 368 6.69 4.64 2.50
CA LEU A 368 6.71 4.40 3.94
C LEU A 368 6.75 5.73 4.69
N HIS A 369 6.55 5.70 6.01
CA HIS A 369 6.56 6.90 6.88
C HIS A 369 7.86 7.13 7.65
N THR A 370 8.93 6.42 7.30
CA THR A 370 10.27 6.61 7.84
C THR A 370 10.85 7.95 7.40
N THR A 371 11.74 8.52 8.22
CA THR A 371 12.28 9.88 8.01
C THR A 371 13.66 9.91 7.36
N THR A 372 14.37 8.78 7.31
CA THR A 372 15.69 8.65 6.69
C THR A 372 15.79 7.38 5.86
N ALA A 373 16.76 7.34 4.95
CA ALA A 373 17.01 6.21 4.08
C ALA A 373 17.47 4.98 4.87
N ALA A 374 18.38 5.16 5.83
CA ALA A 374 18.83 4.07 6.70
C ALA A 374 17.68 3.48 7.54
N SER A 375 16.88 4.33 8.20
CA SER A 375 15.71 3.87 8.97
C SER A 375 14.63 3.22 8.11
N THR A 376 14.55 3.58 6.83
CA THR A 376 13.66 2.92 5.86
C THR A 376 14.05 1.46 5.65
N VAL A 377 15.35 1.20 5.47
CA VAL A 377 15.89 -0.15 5.32
C VAL A 377 15.61 -0.97 6.58
N ASP A 378 15.95 -0.43 7.76
CA ASP A 378 15.72 -1.11 9.03
C ASP A 378 14.23 -1.42 9.23
N ARG A 379 13.35 -0.44 8.98
CA ARG A 379 11.90 -0.61 9.13
C ARG A 379 11.33 -1.70 8.22
N ILE A 380 11.85 -1.87 7.01
CA ILE A 380 11.41 -2.95 6.11
C ILE A 380 11.80 -4.30 6.71
N ILE A 381 13.04 -4.44 7.18
CA ILE A 381 13.57 -5.70 7.73
C ILE A 381 12.88 -6.06 9.05
N ASP A 382 12.71 -5.10 9.95
CA ASP A 382 12.21 -5.29 11.31
C ASP A 382 10.73 -5.69 11.38
N GLN A 383 9.99 -5.55 10.28
CA GLN A 383 8.63 -6.07 10.18
C GLN A 383 8.61 -7.60 10.13
N PHE A 384 9.68 -8.23 9.66
CA PHE A 384 9.74 -9.68 9.50
C PHE A 384 10.19 -10.38 10.78
N PRO A 385 9.66 -11.59 11.06
CA PRO A 385 10.18 -12.48 12.09
C PRO A 385 11.69 -12.68 11.99
N ALA A 386 12.37 -12.79 13.14
CA ALA A 386 13.83 -12.79 13.23
C ALA A 386 14.51 -13.88 12.38
N ASP A 387 13.87 -15.03 12.22
CA ASP A 387 14.31 -16.16 11.39
C ASP A 387 14.30 -15.83 9.88
N ARG A 388 13.45 -14.88 9.45
CA ARG A 388 13.32 -14.46 8.04
C ARG A 388 14.13 -13.20 7.70
N GLN A 389 14.55 -12.42 8.69
CA GLN A 389 15.24 -11.14 8.45
C GLN A 389 16.52 -11.29 7.63
N ALA A 390 17.27 -12.39 7.80
CA ALA A 390 18.49 -12.63 7.02
C ALA A 390 18.19 -12.79 5.52
N GLN A 391 17.15 -13.53 5.17
CA GLN A 391 16.71 -13.69 3.79
C GLN A 391 16.22 -12.36 3.21
N ILE A 392 15.42 -11.60 3.97
CA ILE A 392 14.91 -10.29 3.54
C ILE A 392 16.04 -9.29 3.30
N ARG A 393 17.10 -9.30 4.12
CA ARG A 393 18.29 -8.47 3.87
C ARG A 393 18.93 -8.78 2.52
N VAL A 394 19.03 -10.05 2.15
CA VAL A 394 19.58 -10.47 0.84
C VAL A 394 18.67 -9.97 -0.28
N MET A 395 17.38 -10.28 -0.24
CA MET A 395 16.40 -9.87 -1.27
C MET A 395 16.34 -8.34 -1.42
N LEU A 396 16.33 -7.61 -0.31
CA LEU A 396 16.32 -6.15 -0.31
C LEU A 396 17.63 -5.56 -0.85
N SER A 397 18.78 -6.18 -0.56
CA SER A 397 20.08 -5.71 -1.09
C SER A 397 20.16 -5.78 -2.61
N GLU A 398 19.40 -6.67 -3.24
CA GLU A 398 19.38 -6.88 -4.69
C GLU A 398 18.28 -6.08 -5.38
N SER A 399 17.10 -6.00 -4.75
CA SER A 399 15.93 -5.33 -5.29
C SER A 399 15.94 -3.82 -5.09
N LEU A 400 16.40 -3.28 -3.95
CA LEU A 400 16.37 -1.85 -3.65
C LEU A 400 17.26 -1.05 -4.61
N LYS A 401 16.71 -0.01 -5.24
CA LYS A 401 17.44 0.87 -6.19
C LYS A 401 17.66 2.27 -5.65
N GLY A 402 16.73 2.77 -4.84
CA GLY A 402 16.91 4.04 -4.17
C GLY A 402 15.83 4.34 -3.15
N VAL A 403 16.17 5.24 -2.21
CA VAL A 403 15.26 5.76 -1.18
C VAL A 403 15.34 7.29 -1.20
N ILE A 404 14.19 7.94 -1.36
CA ILE A 404 14.02 9.39 -1.33
C ILE A 404 13.24 9.74 -0.07
N SER A 405 13.94 10.14 0.99
CA SER A 405 13.29 10.53 2.26
C SER A 405 13.05 12.03 2.27
N GLN A 406 11.80 12.45 2.48
CA GLN A 406 11.36 13.82 2.22
C GLN A 406 10.78 14.49 3.47
N THR A 407 11.11 15.76 3.65
CA THR A 407 10.44 16.66 4.60
C THR A 407 10.15 18.00 3.94
N LEU A 408 9.05 18.66 4.32
CA LEU A 408 8.71 19.99 3.82
C LEU A 408 9.12 21.06 4.84
N CYS A 409 9.90 22.03 4.37
CA CYS A 409 10.30 23.24 5.07
C CYS A 409 9.40 24.41 4.65
N LYS A 410 9.15 25.34 5.59
CA LYS A 410 8.54 26.63 5.25
C LYS A 410 9.49 27.43 4.36
N ARG A 411 8.99 27.92 3.23
CA ARG A 411 9.78 28.74 2.31
C ARG A 411 9.82 30.22 2.76
N LEU A 412 10.97 30.88 2.61
CA LEU A 412 11.09 32.32 2.77
C LEU A 412 10.24 33.03 1.70
N GLY A 413 9.33 33.92 2.11
CA GLY A 413 8.38 34.56 1.20
C GLY A 413 7.07 33.78 0.99
N GLY A 414 6.87 32.66 1.68
CA GLY A 414 5.63 31.89 1.68
C GLY A 414 5.68 30.60 0.86
N GLY A 415 4.78 29.67 1.18
CA GLY A 415 4.76 28.34 0.59
C GLY A 415 5.69 27.34 1.30
N ARG A 416 6.04 26.25 0.61
CA ARG A 416 6.86 25.16 1.14
C ARG A 416 7.89 24.72 0.10
N VAL A 417 9.01 24.20 0.58
CA VAL A 417 10.06 23.57 -0.23
C VAL A 417 10.41 22.21 0.38
N ALA A 418 10.70 21.22 -0.46
CA ALA A 418 11.07 19.88 -0.02
C ALA A 418 12.59 19.77 0.16
N ALA A 419 13.03 19.37 1.36
CA ALA A 419 14.36 18.81 1.57
C ALA A 419 14.28 17.30 1.35
N ARG A 420 15.19 16.77 0.52
CA ARG A 420 15.19 15.37 0.11
C ARG A 420 16.54 14.74 0.41
N GLU A 421 16.54 13.77 1.30
CA GLU A 421 17.63 12.81 1.44
C GLU A 421 17.51 11.78 0.33
N VAL A 422 18.59 11.53 -0.39
CA VAL A 422 18.64 10.64 -1.56
C VAL A 422 19.70 9.59 -1.33
N LEU A 423 19.26 8.33 -1.14
CA LEU A 423 20.11 7.16 -1.16
C LEU A 423 19.93 6.46 -2.50
N LEU A 424 21.04 6.16 -3.18
CA LEU A 424 21.06 5.31 -4.38
C LEU A 424 21.79 4.01 -4.03
N THR A 425 21.25 2.87 -4.44
CA THR A 425 21.84 1.58 -4.06
C THR A 425 23.04 1.25 -4.95
N THR A 426 24.24 1.39 -4.39
CA THR A 426 25.49 0.91 -4.98
C THR A 426 25.85 -0.48 -4.44
N PRO A 427 26.83 -1.20 -5.03
CA PRO A 427 27.31 -2.47 -4.46
C PRO A 427 27.76 -2.35 -2.99
N ALA A 428 28.33 -1.20 -2.60
CA ALA A 428 28.71 -0.95 -1.20
C ALA A 428 27.48 -0.86 -0.29
N ILE A 429 26.44 -0.13 -0.69
CA ILE A 429 25.17 -0.04 0.05
C ILE A 429 24.51 -1.42 0.13
N ALA A 430 24.43 -2.16 -0.99
CA ALA A 430 23.88 -3.51 -1.02
C ALA A 430 24.60 -4.44 -0.03
N ASN A 431 25.94 -4.38 0.03
CA ASN A 431 26.71 -5.17 1.00
C ASN A 431 26.42 -4.77 2.44
N LEU A 432 26.30 -3.47 2.76
CA LEU A 432 25.92 -3.01 4.10
C LEU A 432 24.54 -3.52 4.51
N ILE A 433 23.57 -3.52 3.58
CA ILE A 433 22.23 -4.08 3.82
C ILE A 433 22.33 -5.57 4.10
N ARG A 434 23.06 -6.33 3.27
CA ARG A 434 23.24 -7.78 3.40
C ARG A 434 23.86 -8.16 4.75
N GLU A 435 24.86 -7.41 5.19
CA GLU A 435 25.59 -7.62 6.44
C GLU A 435 24.89 -7.05 7.69
N GLY A 436 23.75 -6.35 7.54
CA GLY A 436 23.05 -5.72 8.65
C GLY A 436 23.80 -4.53 9.26
N LYS A 437 24.64 -3.84 8.46
CA LYS A 437 25.44 -2.68 8.87
C LYS A 437 24.81 -1.36 8.38
N THR A 438 23.49 -1.26 8.47
CA THR A 438 22.69 -0.11 7.98
C THR A 438 23.08 1.21 8.64
N PHE A 439 23.56 1.18 9.89
CA PHE A 439 24.10 2.35 10.59
C PHE A 439 25.30 3.02 9.89
N GLN A 440 25.99 2.34 8.96
CA GLN A 440 27.09 2.91 8.18
C GLN A 440 26.64 3.58 6.87
N ILE A 441 25.38 3.40 6.46
CA ILE A 441 24.82 4.00 5.24
C ILE A 441 25.00 5.52 5.20
N PRO A 442 24.73 6.29 6.28
CA PRO A 442 24.91 7.74 6.26
C PRO A 442 26.34 8.17 5.90
N SER A 443 27.37 7.46 6.39
CA SER A 443 28.77 7.75 6.06
C SER A 443 29.08 7.50 4.58
N ILE A 444 28.52 6.43 3.99
CA ILE A 444 28.67 6.17 2.54
C ILE A 444 27.97 7.25 1.72
N MET A 445 26.78 7.70 2.15
CA MET A 445 26.07 8.79 1.47
C MET A 445 26.89 10.08 1.48
N GLN A 446 27.53 10.42 2.60
CA GLN A 446 28.38 11.60 2.73
C GLN A 446 29.59 11.59 1.78
N THR A 447 30.20 10.41 1.56
CA THR A 447 31.36 10.26 0.68
C THR A 447 30.99 10.02 -0.78
N SER A 448 29.74 9.66 -1.08
CA SER A 448 29.25 9.31 -2.43
C SER A 448 28.42 10.40 -3.10
N LYS A 449 28.59 11.68 -2.70
CA LYS A 449 27.84 12.83 -3.25
C LYS A 449 27.92 12.94 -4.78
N GLN A 450 29.07 12.60 -5.35
CA GLN A 450 29.31 12.59 -6.80
C GLN A 450 28.39 11.63 -7.59
N LEU A 451 27.80 10.64 -6.92
CA LEU A 451 26.82 9.72 -7.51
C LEU A 451 25.38 10.25 -7.44
N GLY A 452 25.17 11.43 -6.86
CA GLY A 452 23.83 11.99 -6.61
C GLY A 452 23.24 11.66 -5.25
N MET A 453 24.02 11.05 -4.34
CA MET A 453 23.56 10.84 -2.96
C MET A 453 23.60 12.14 -2.16
N VAL A 454 22.58 12.35 -1.34
CA VAL A 454 22.45 13.57 -0.53
C VAL A 454 21.93 13.18 0.84
N THR A 455 22.59 13.61 1.91
CA THR A 455 22.06 13.44 3.28
C THR A 455 20.98 14.48 3.56
N LEU A 456 20.07 14.21 4.51
CA LEU A 456 19.04 15.19 4.86
C LEU A 456 19.63 16.54 5.32
N ASN A 457 20.72 16.50 6.11
CA ASN A 457 21.38 17.72 6.58
C ASN A 457 22.02 18.51 5.43
N ASP A 458 22.64 17.84 4.46
CA ASP A 458 23.18 18.51 3.27
C ASP A 458 22.05 19.17 2.46
N ALA A 459 20.94 18.46 2.24
CA ALA A 459 19.78 19.02 1.52
C ALA A 459 19.19 20.23 2.24
N LEU A 460 19.05 20.17 3.57
CA LEU A 460 18.56 21.28 4.39
C LEU A 460 19.51 22.48 4.33
N LEU A 461 20.81 22.23 4.40
CA LEU A 461 21.83 23.29 4.33
C LEU A 461 21.80 23.97 2.96
N GLU A 462 21.70 23.20 1.87
CA GLU A 462 21.59 23.73 0.51
C GLU A 462 20.38 24.67 0.36
N LEU A 463 19.23 24.33 0.94
CA LEU A 463 18.05 25.20 0.94
C LEU A 463 18.27 26.50 1.71
N VAL A 464 19.05 26.48 2.79
CA VAL A 464 19.42 27.70 3.54
C VAL A 464 20.33 28.58 2.70
N GLU A 465 21.31 27.99 2.02
CA GLU A 465 22.27 28.71 1.17
C GLU A 465 21.61 29.37 -0.05
N LYS A 466 20.65 28.65 -0.65
CA LYS A 466 19.80 29.18 -1.73
C LYS A 466 18.77 30.20 -1.24
N LYS A 467 18.73 30.49 0.07
CA LYS A 467 17.76 31.38 0.72
C LYS A 467 16.31 30.95 0.46
N GLU A 468 16.07 29.65 0.36
CA GLU A 468 14.73 29.10 0.24
C GLU A 468 14.07 28.87 1.59
N THR A 469 14.85 28.56 2.64
CA THR A 469 14.34 28.36 4.01
C THR A 469 15.22 29.08 5.03
N SER A 470 14.69 29.35 6.23
CA SER A 470 15.49 29.93 7.31
C SER A 470 16.42 28.89 7.96
N PRO A 471 17.57 29.31 8.52
CA PRO A 471 18.44 28.42 9.31
C PRO A 471 17.70 27.73 10.46
N ASP A 472 16.78 28.43 11.12
CA ASP A 472 15.97 27.92 12.23
C ASP A 472 14.98 26.82 11.82
N GLU A 473 14.31 26.98 10.68
CA GLU A 473 13.44 25.93 10.12
C GLU A 473 14.29 24.73 9.71
N ALA A 474 15.43 24.94 9.07
CA ALA A 474 16.34 23.88 8.66
C ALA A 474 16.88 23.08 9.87
N TYR A 475 17.31 23.78 10.93
CA TYR A 475 17.70 23.16 12.19
C TYR A 475 16.53 22.38 12.80
N THR A 476 15.31 22.93 12.82
CA THR A 476 14.11 22.28 13.37
C THR A 476 13.74 21.01 12.60
N ARG A 477 13.93 20.97 11.28
CA ARG A 477 13.63 19.80 10.44
C ARG A 477 14.73 18.75 10.36
N SER A 478 15.95 19.09 10.73
CA SER A 478 17.07 18.16 10.79
C SER A 478 16.83 17.04 11.82
N VAL A 479 17.21 15.81 11.44
CA VAL A 479 17.24 14.63 12.33
C VAL A 479 18.53 14.55 13.16
N GLU A 480 19.63 15.13 12.67
CA GLU A 480 20.94 15.13 13.32
C GLU A 480 21.30 16.59 13.64
N LYS A 481 20.84 17.04 14.81
CA LYS A 481 20.87 18.45 15.23
C LYS A 481 22.29 18.98 15.42
N ALA A 482 23.20 18.16 15.94
CA ALA A 482 24.52 18.62 16.34
C ALA A 482 25.40 18.96 15.13
N GLY A 483 25.43 18.09 14.13
CA GLY A 483 26.11 18.35 12.86
C GLY A 483 25.42 19.43 12.03
N MET A 484 24.08 19.52 12.07
CA MET A 484 23.39 20.65 11.42
C MET A 484 23.78 21.99 12.06
N LEU A 485 23.83 22.06 13.39
CA LEU A 485 24.28 23.26 14.11
C LEU A 485 25.72 23.63 13.76
N ALA A 486 26.62 22.63 13.74
CA ALA A 486 28.02 22.84 13.39
C ALA A 486 28.17 23.36 11.94
N ALA A 487 27.46 22.75 10.99
CA ALA A 487 27.48 23.15 9.58
C ALA A 487 26.95 24.57 9.37
N LEU A 488 25.82 24.92 10.01
CA LEU A 488 25.27 26.27 9.95
C LEU A 488 26.24 27.32 10.50
N LYS A 489 26.85 27.06 11.67
CA LYS A 489 27.86 27.94 12.27
C LYS A 489 29.07 28.11 11.37
N GLN A 490 29.57 27.02 10.80
CA GLN A 490 30.73 27.04 9.90
C GLN A 490 30.46 27.91 8.66
N ARG A 491 29.23 27.93 8.15
CA ARG A 491 28.82 28.78 7.02
C ARG A 491 28.32 30.17 7.42
N GLY A 492 28.51 30.56 8.69
CA GLY A 492 28.19 31.89 9.18
C GLY A 492 26.69 32.16 9.43
N HIS A 493 25.85 31.13 9.43
CA HIS A 493 24.43 31.26 9.77
C HIS A 493 24.25 31.28 11.29
N LYS A 494 23.49 32.26 11.77
CA LYS A 494 23.07 32.34 13.18
C LYS A 494 21.69 31.72 13.34
N LEU A 495 21.52 30.92 14.38
CA LEU A 495 20.21 30.45 14.81
C LEU A 495 19.64 31.44 15.80
N THR A 496 18.32 31.68 15.72
CA THR A 496 17.61 32.48 16.72
C THR A 496 17.00 31.60 17.81
N ILE A 497 16.80 30.30 17.52
CA ILE A 497 16.17 29.34 18.44
C ILE A 497 17.19 28.73 19.43
N ALA A 498 18.45 28.62 19.02
CA ALA A 498 19.55 28.20 19.89
C ALA A 498 20.26 29.47 20.38
N GLY A 499 19.72 30.06 21.46
CA GLY A 499 20.23 31.28 22.09
C GLY A 499 21.72 31.24 22.40
#